data_AF-A0A818V929-F1
#
_entry.id   AF-A0A818V929-F1
#
_cell.length_a   1.000
_cell.length_b   1.000
_cell.length_c   1.000
_cell.angle_alpha   90.00
_cell.angle_beta   90.00
_cell.angle_gamma   90.00
#
_symmetry.space_group_name_H-M   'P 1'
#
loop_
_entity.id
_entity.type
_entity.pdbx_description
1 polymer ?
#
loop_
_entity_poly.entity_id
_entity_poly.type
_entity_poly.pdbx_seq_one_letter_code
_entity_poly.pdbx_strand_id
1 'polypeptide(L)' 'MAESFPKMEIIEGIPVPDIWDAETFRSALNYKAQPDDIFLVVYPKSGTTWMQVILYTLMNDGKAFDNKLAEIG' A
#
# COMPACT_ATOMS: atom_id res chain seq x y z
N MET A 1 1.94 19.81 20.51
CA MET A 1 1.33 19.88 19.17
C MET A 1 0.35 18.74 19.09
N ALA A 2 -0.96 19.00 19.06
CA ALA A 2 -1.93 17.93 18.89
C ALA A 2 -1.86 17.47 17.44
N GLU A 3 -1.41 16.24 17.19
CA GLU A 3 -1.48 15.62 15.87
C GLU A 3 -2.96 15.53 15.49
N SER A 4 -3.38 16.24 14.45
CA SER A 4 -4.73 16.12 13.92
C SER A 4 -4.85 14.74 13.28
N PHE A 5 -5.73 13.89 13.82
CA PHE A 5 -6.05 12.63 13.17
C PHE A 5 -6.51 12.90 11.74
N PRO A 6 -6.03 12.12 10.74
CA PRO A 6 -6.51 12.27 9.37
C PRO A 6 -8.03 12.13 9.39
N LYS A 7 -8.72 13.02 8.67
CA LYS A 7 -10.16 12.91 8.52
C LYS A 7 -10.48 11.58 7.84
N MET A 8 -11.60 10.99 8.22
CA MET A 8 -12.10 9.76 7.61
C MET A 8 -13.30 10.12 6.76
N GLU A 9 -13.31 9.69 5.50
CA GLU A 9 -14.48 9.75 4.62
C GLU A 9 -15.15 8.38 4.57
N ILE A 10 -16.47 8.33 4.44
CA ILE A 10 -17.19 7.07 4.24
C ILE A 10 -17.44 6.89 2.75
N ILE A 11 -16.80 5.91 2.14
CA ILE A 11 -16.95 5.57 0.72
C ILE A 11 -17.51 4.14 0.62
N GLU A 12 -18.67 3.97 -0.02
CA GLU A 12 -19.36 2.66 -0.12
C GLU A 12 -19.55 1.97 1.24
N GLY A 13 -19.74 2.75 2.31
CA GLY A 13 -19.90 2.25 3.69
C GLY A 13 -18.60 1.91 4.42
N ILE A 14 -17.44 2.06 3.78
CA ILE A 14 -16.12 1.80 4.37
C ILE A 14 -15.53 3.13 4.86
N PRO A 15 -15.03 3.23 6.11
CA PRO A 15 -14.30 4.39 6.58
C PRO A 15 -12.89 4.38 5.99
N VAL A 16 -12.58 5.39 5.20
CA VAL A 16 -11.34 5.51 4.44
C VAL A 16 -10.57 6.75 4.90
N PRO A 17 -9.25 6.66 5.13
CA PRO A 17 -8.42 7.83 5.37
C PRO A 17 -8.48 8.84 4.22
N ASP A 18 -8.58 10.14 4.52
CA ASP A 18 -8.59 11.29 3.57
C ASP A 18 -7.22 11.52 2.86
N ILE A 19 -6.42 10.47 2.73
CA ILE A 19 -5.21 10.43 1.89
C ILE A 19 -5.48 9.80 0.52
N TRP A 20 -6.63 9.15 0.36
CA TRP A 20 -7.08 8.57 -0.90
C TRP A 20 -8.32 9.30 -1.38
N ASP A 21 -8.32 9.73 -2.63
CA ASP A 21 -9.54 10.27 -3.22
C ASP A 21 -10.55 9.13 -3.49
N ALA A 22 -11.84 9.49 -3.52
CA ALA A 22 -12.91 8.52 -3.66
C ALA A 22 -12.91 7.80 -5.02
N GLU A 23 -12.33 8.38 -6.06
CA GLU A 23 -12.21 7.72 -7.37
C GLU A 23 -11.15 6.62 -7.33
N THR A 24 -9.97 6.91 -6.80
CA THR A 24 -8.89 5.94 -6.58
C THR A 24 -9.36 4.78 -5.70
N PHE A 25 -10.08 5.06 -4.61
CA PHE A 25 -10.63 4.02 -3.76
C PHE A 25 -11.63 3.12 -4.50
N ARG A 26 -12.57 3.71 -5.27
CA ARG A 26 -13.52 2.94 -6.09
C ARG A 26 -12.81 2.14 -7.20
N SER A 27 -11.75 2.68 -7.80
CA SER A 27 -10.93 1.97 -8.77
C SER A 27 -10.30 0.73 -8.15
N ALA A 28 -9.73 0.86 -6.94
CA ALA A 28 -9.16 -0.26 -6.19
C ALA A 28 -10.22 -1.35 -5.88
N LEU A 29 -11.45 -0.96 -5.50
CA LEU A 29 -12.54 -1.93 -5.28
C LEU A 29 -12.96 -2.69 -6.55
N ASN A 30 -12.84 -2.05 -7.72
CA ASN A 30 -13.20 -2.64 -9.01
C ASN A 30 -12.05 -3.40 -9.69
N TYR A 31 -10.85 -3.39 -9.11
CA TYR A 31 -9.68 -4.06 -9.64
C TYR A 31 -9.94 -5.54 -9.93
N LYS A 32 -9.44 -6.03 -11.07
CA LYS A 32 -9.56 -7.42 -11.51
C LYS A 32 -8.19 -8.08 -11.41
N ALA A 33 -8.00 -8.84 -10.34
CA ALA A 33 -6.79 -9.61 -10.10
C ALA A 33 -6.51 -10.58 -11.25
N GLN A 34 -5.25 -10.66 -11.65
CA GLN A 34 -4.70 -11.64 -12.57
C GLN A 34 -4.20 -12.87 -11.80
N PRO A 35 -4.11 -14.04 -12.45
CA PRO A 35 -3.67 -15.28 -11.80
C PRO A 35 -2.26 -15.23 -11.19
N ASP A 36 -1.42 -14.30 -11.66
CA ASP A 36 -0.02 -14.11 -11.26
C ASP A 36 0.19 -12.95 -10.29
N ASP A 37 -0.87 -12.20 -9.93
CA ASP A 37 -0.77 -11.11 -8.97
C ASP A 37 -0.47 -11.61 -7.55
N ILE A 38 0.36 -10.86 -6.83
CA ILE A 38 0.70 -11.12 -5.42
C ILE A 38 0.22 -9.97 -4.55
N PHE A 39 -0.66 -10.25 -3.60
CA PHE A 39 -1.16 -9.27 -2.64
C PHE A 39 -0.36 -9.32 -1.33
N LEU A 40 0.31 -8.22 -0.99
CA LEU A 40 0.88 -8.02 0.33
C LEU A 40 -0.15 -7.37 1.27
N VAL A 41 -0.75 -8.14 2.15
CA VAL A 41 -1.77 -7.67 3.10
C VAL A 41 -1.17 -7.59 4.51
N VAL A 42 -0.97 -6.37 5.00
CA VAL A 42 -0.44 -6.10 6.34
C VAL A 42 -1.15 -4.93 6.99
N TYR A 43 -1.28 -4.97 8.31
CA TYR A 43 -1.79 -3.83 9.06
C TYR A 43 -0.79 -2.65 9.02
N PRO A 44 -1.25 -1.38 9.01
CA PRO A 44 -0.36 -0.23 9.01
C PRO A 44 0.70 -0.31 10.11
N LYS A 45 1.95 0.01 9.75
CA LYS A 45 3.13 -0.01 10.64
C LYS A 45 3.56 -1.41 11.13
N SER A 46 2.98 -2.50 10.62
CA SER A 46 3.41 -3.88 10.93
C SER A 46 4.53 -4.42 10.03
N GLY A 47 5.26 -3.54 9.33
CA GLY A 47 6.43 -3.93 8.53
C GLY A 47 6.20 -4.06 7.01
N THR A 48 5.29 -3.27 6.43
CA THR A 48 5.04 -3.25 4.96
C THR A 48 6.32 -3.13 4.14
N THR A 49 7.20 -2.19 4.47
CA THR A 49 8.47 -1.97 3.76
C THR A 49 9.38 -3.19 3.83
N TRP A 50 9.51 -3.80 5.00
CA TRP A 50 10.37 -4.97 5.17
C TRP A 50 9.86 -6.16 4.36
N MET A 51 8.55 -6.39 4.37
CA MET A 51 7.92 -7.45 3.55
C MET A 51 8.05 -7.17 2.05
N GLN A 52 7.93 -5.93 1.60
CA GLN A 52 8.13 -5.54 0.19
C GLN A 52 9.56 -5.85 -0.27
N VAL A 53 10.58 -5.58 0.55
CA VAL A 53 11.98 -5.89 0.23
C VAL A 53 12.20 -7.40 0.10
N ILE A 54 11.63 -8.20 1.00
CA ILE A 54 11.72 -9.67 0.93
C ILE A 54 11.04 -10.18 -0.34
N LEU A 55 9.81 -9.75 -0.61
CA LEU A 55 9.06 -10.17 -1.78
C LEU A 55 9.80 -9.81 -3.07
N TYR A 56 10.31 -8.58 -3.17
CA TYR A 56 11.12 -8.15 -4.31
C TYR A 56 12.33 -9.07 -4.53
N THR A 57 13.07 -9.36 -3.46
CA THR A 57 14.27 -10.20 -3.55
C THR A 57 13.93 -11.61 -4.05
N LEU A 58 12.81 -12.19 -3.58
CA LEU A 58 12.33 -13.49 -4.04
C LEU A 58 11.93 -13.49 -5.52
N MET A 59 11.25 -12.43 -5.97
CA MET A 59 10.78 -12.31 -7.35
C MET A 59 11.88 -11.96 -8.35
N ASN A 60 13.04 -11.48 -7.88
CA ASN A 60 14.14 -11.01 -8.71
C ASN A 60 15.41 -11.85 -8.55
N ASP A 61 15.28 -13.17 -8.34
CA ASP A 61 16.39 -14.12 -8.25
C ASP A 61 17.47 -13.72 -7.21
N GLY A 62 17.04 -13.21 -6.06
CA GLY A 62 17.95 -12.84 -4.98
C GLY A 62 18.66 -11.49 -5.18
N LYS A 63 18.29 -10.69 -6.19
CA LYS A 63 18.83 -9.33 -6.37
C LYS A 63 18.41 -8.45 -5.20
N ALA A 64 19.36 -7.66 -4.71
CA ALA A 64 19.09 -6.66 -3.69
C ALA A 64 18.10 -5.61 -4.22
N PHE A 65 17.21 -5.15 -3.35
CA PHE A 65 16.31 -4.05 -3.63
C PHE A 65 17.11 -2.77 -3.91
N ASP A 66 17.04 -2.25 -5.14
CA ASP A 66 17.69 -0.98 -5.51
C ASP A 66 16.94 0.17 -4.85
N ASN A 67 17.55 0.76 -3.83
CA ASN A 67 16.87 1.67 -2.89
C ASN A 67 16.74 3.11 -3.40
N LYS A 68 16.60 3.31 -4.72
CA LYS A 68 16.38 4.64 -5.34
C LYS A 68 15.07 5.30 -4.92
N LEU A 69 14.15 4.56 -4.30
CA LEU A 69 12.90 5.08 -3.75
C LEU A 69 13.05 5.66 -2.33
N ALA A 70 14.18 5.46 -1.66
CA ALA A 70 14.44 6.06 -0.34
C ALA A 70 14.81 7.56 -0.43
N GLU A 71 15.07 8.09 -1.63
CA GLU A 71 15.46 9.49 -1.87
C GLU A 71 14.28 10.42 -2.19
N ILE A 72 13.06 9.88 -2.31
CA ILE A 72 11.82 10.64 -2.62
C ILE A 72 10.89 10.81 -1.40
N GLY A 73 11.45 10.77 -0.20
CA GLY A 73 10.76 11.01 1.07
C GLY A 73 10.93 12.43 1.58
#